data_AF-A0A177LP43-F1
#
_entry.id   AF-A0A177LP43-F1
#
_cell.length_a   1.000
_cell.length_b   1.000
_cell.length_c   1.000
_cell.angle_alpha   90.00
_cell.angle_beta   90.00
_cell.angle_gamma   90.00
#
_symmetry.space_group_name_H-M   'P 1'
#
loop_
_entity.id
_entity.type
_entity.pdbx_description
1 polymer ?
#
loop_
_entity_poly.entity_id
_entity_poly.type
_entity_poly.pdbx_seq_one_letter_code
_entity_poly.pdbx_strand_id
1 'polypeptide(L)'
;MMKGTTQFIFFNLLIFILSAIGITYFYISNHLLSDFSEIQTKSIIDIFLQIGCIGALLPTIFFSLISLAIKKISNKATVYFVVIFLFVLLIIAAYQFIMYMTFHEFVSPIQFERISD
;
A
#
# COMPACT_ATOMS: atom_id res chain seq x y z
N MET A 1 -2.14 -23.52 20.62
CA MET A 1 -2.62 -23.18 19.25
C MET A 1 -2.53 -21.68 18.91
N MET A 2 -2.43 -20.76 19.89
CA MET A 2 -2.38 -19.29 19.66
C MET A 2 -1.07 -18.71 19.11
N LYS A 3 0.09 -19.37 19.27
CA LYS A 3 1.40 -18.81 18.85
C LYS A 3 1.49 -18.49 17.35
N GLY A 4 0.90 -19.31 16.49
CA GLY A 4 0.97 -19.13 15.04
C GLY A 4 0.08 -17.99 14.51
N THR A 5 -1.03 -17.69 15.19
CA THR A 5 -1.96 -16.63 14.79
C THR A 5 -1.40 -15.26 15.15
N THR A 6 -0.84 -15.10 16.36
CA THR A 6 -0.24 -13.83 16.79
C THR A 6 0.96 -13.45 15.92
N GLN A 7 1.83 -14.42 15.58
CA GLN A 7 2.96 -14.20 14.68
C GLN A 7 2.51 -13.78 13.27
N PHE A 8 1.44 -14.39 12.75
CA PHE A 8 0.87 -14.04 11.45
C PHE A 8 0.31 -12.61 11.43
N ILE A 9 -0.41 -12.22 12.49
CA ILE A 9 -0.94 -10.85 12.60
C ILE A 9 0.20 -9.84 12.68
N PHE A 10 1.22 -10.11 13.51
CA PHE A 10 2.37 -9.23 13.66
C PHE A 10 3.13 -9.04 12.33
N PHE A 11 3.33 -10.12 11.57
CA PHE A 11 4.00 -10.04 10.27
C PHE A 11 3.20 -9.22 9.25
N ASN A 12 1.88 -9.39 9.20
CA ASN A 12 1.03 -8.59 8.31
C ASN A 12 1.00 -7.11 8.71
N LEU A 13 0.96 -6.83 10.01
CA LEU A 13 1.04 -5.47 10.53
C LEU A 13 2.37 -4.81 10.15
N LEU A 14 3.48 -5.55 10.26
CA LEU A 14 4.80 -5.07 9.85
C LEU A 14 4.87 -4.77 8.35
N ILE A 15 4.37 -5.69 7.51
CA ILE A 15 4.31 -5.47 6.05
C ILE A 15 3.46 -4.24 5.74
N PHE A 16 2.32 -4.09 6.41
CA PHE A 16 1.42 -2.95 6.22
C PHE A 16 2.14 -1.63 6.55
N ILE A 17 2.77 -1.53 7.72
CA ILE A 17 3.48 -0.32 8.14
C ILE A 17 4.61 0.03 7.16
N LEU A 18 5.46 -0.95 6.82
CA LEU A 18 6.58 -0.73 5.90
C LEU A 18 6.10 -0.33 4.50
N SER A 19 5.02 -0.96 4.02
CA SER A 19 4.43 -0.65 2.71
C SER A 19 3.78 0.73 2.71
N ALA A 20 3.09 1.11 3.78
CA ALA A 20 2.46 2.43 3.90
C ALA A 20 3.51 3.55 3.88
N ILE A 21 4.60 3.37 4.63
CA ILE A 21 5.73 4.31 4.61
C ILE A 21 6.36 4.36 3.22
N GLY A 22 6.65 3.20 2.60
CA GLY A 22 7.27 3.13 1.28
C GLY A 22 6.45 3.77 0.18
N ILE A 23 5.13 3.51 0.15
CA ILE A 23 4.21 4.10 -0.84
C ILE A 23 4.06 5.61 -0.62
N THR A 24 3.91 6.05 0.64
CA THR A 24 3.85 7.48 0.97
C THR A 24 5.10 8.19 0.50
N TYR A 25 6.28 7.63 0.80
CA TYR A 25 7.56 8.17 0.35
C TYR A 25 7.67 8.20 -1.18
N PHE A 26 7.31 7.11 -1.86
CA PHE A 26 7.31 7.05 -3.32
C PHE A 26 6.43 8.15 -3.93
N TYR A 27 5.22 8.34 -3.40
CA TYR A 27 4.29 9.37 -3.87
C TYR A 27 4.87 10.78 -3.69
N ILE A 28 5.37 11.09 -2.49
CA ILE A 28 5.98 12.40 -2.18
C ILE A 28 7.19 12.65 -3.09
N SER A 29 8.06 11.65 -3.23
CA SER A 29 9.27 11.79 -4.04
C SER A 29 8.94 12.04 -5.52
N ASN A 30 7.92 11.37 -6.05
CA ASN A 30 7.60 11.44 -7.47
C ASN A 30 6.71 12.63 -7.86
N HIS A 31 5.89 13.15 -6.95
CA HIS A 31 4.92 14.21 -7.28
C HIS A 31 5.18 15.56 -6.59
N LEU A 32 5.87 15.56 -5.44
CA LEU A 32 6.01 16.79 -4.62
C LEU A 32 7.42 17.38 -4.61
N LEU A 33 8.46 16.61 -4.97
CA LEU A 33 9.82 17.14 -5.08
C LEU A 33 10.03 18.05 -6.29
N SER A 34 9.20 17.91 -7.35
CA SER A 34 9.28 18.75 -8.55
C SER A 34 8.63 20.11 -8.41
N ASP A 35 7.66 20.26 -7.50
CA ASP A 35 6.93 21.52 -7.29
C ASP A 35 6.62 21.74 -5.80
N PHE A 36 7.57 22.36 -5.09
CA PHE A 36 7.46 22.64 -3.64
C PHE A 36 6.28 23.54 -3.28
N SER A 37 5.63 24.19 -4.25
CA SER A 37 4.45 25.03 -4.04
C SER A 37 3.20 24.20 -3.69
N GLU A 38 3.06 22.98 -4.23
CA GLU A 38 1.94 22.09 -3.95
C GLU A 38 2.02 21.41 -2.57
N ILE A 39 3.23 21.26 -2.02
CA ILE A 39 3.45 20.72 -0.66
C ILE A 39 2.70 21.55 0.39
N GLN A 40 2.52 22.86 0.18
CA GLN A 40 1.77 23.71 1.12
C GLN A 40 0.27 23.38 1.17
N THR A 41 -0.29 22.71 0.15
CA THR A 41 -1.74 22.46 0.05
C THR A 41 -2.17 21.08 0.53
N LYS A 42 -1.28 20.09 0.58
CA LYS A 42 -1.61 18.71 1.01
C LYS A 42 -0.81 18.32 2.23
N SER A 43 -1.50 18.07 3.34
CA SER A 43 -0.88 17.56 4.57
C SER A 43 -0.25 16.19 4.32
N ILE A 44 0.98 15.98 4.81
CA ILE A 44 1.67 14.67 4.78
C ILE A 44 0.80 13.58 5.43
N ILE A 45 0.01 13.95 6.44
CA ILE A 45 -0.91 13.04 7.13
C ILE A 45 -2.02 12.58 6.19
N ASP A 46 -2.58 13.48 5.36
CA ASP A 46 -3.62 13.13 4.39
C ASP A 46 -3.08 12.19 3.32
N ILE A 47 -1.88 12.45 2.83
CA ILE A 47 -1.19 11.57 1.86
C ILE A 47 -0.95 10.19 2.48
N PHE A 48 -0.48 10.14 3.74
CA PHE A 48 -0.28 8.88 4.43
C PHE A 48 -1.59 8.10 4.59
N LEU A 49 -2.68 8.75 5.01
CA LEU A 49 -3.97 8.09 5.23
C LEU A 49 -4.65 7.65 3.93
N GLN A 50 -4.64 8.48 2.89
CA GLN A 50 -5.38 8.21 1.65
C GLN A 50 -4.57 7.38 0.66
N ILE A 51 -3.26 7.59 0.60
CA ILE A 51 -2.41 6.95 -0.42
C ILE A 51 -1.58 5.85 0.22
N GLY A 52 -0.88 6.18 1.32
CA GLY A 52 -0.06 5.23 2.07
C GLY A 52 -0.84 4.03 2.56
N CYS A 53 -1.85 4.25 3.40
CA CYS A 53 -2.63 3.17 4.01
C CYS A 53 -3.43 2.36 2.97
N ILE A 54 -4.09 3.03 2.01
CA ILE A 54 -4.85 2.32 0.95
C ILE A 54 -3.90 1.49 0.08
N GLY A 55 -2.79 2.10 -0.36
CA GLY A 55 -1.79 1.39 -1.16
C GLY A 55 -1.18 0.21 -0.41
N ALA A 56 -0.95 0.34 0.91
CA ALA A 56 -0.37 -0.71 1.74
C ALA A 56 -1.27 -1.93 1.93
N LEU A 57 -2.59 -1.78 1.76
CA LEU A 57 -3.49 -2.93 1.78
C LEU A 57 -3.15 -3.93 0.68
N LEU A 58 -2.72 -3.44 -0.49
CA LEU A 58 -2.39 -4.29 -1.63
C LEU A 58 -1.29 -5.31 -1.28
N PRO A 59 -0.04 -4.92 -0.94
CA PRO A 59 0.99 -5.88 -0.58
C PRO A 59 0.59 -6.73 0.64
N THR A 60 -0.07 -6.16 1.66
CA THR A 60 -0.48 -6.93 2.84
C THR A 60 -1.46 -8.06 2.49
N ILE A 61 -2.45 -7.79 1.63
CA ILE A 61 -3.40 -8.82 1.17
C ILE A 61 -2.67 -9.91 0.37
N PHE A 62 -1.79 -9.53 -0.56
CA PHE A 62 -1.04 -10.49 -1.36
C PHE A 62 -0.13 -11.38 -0.51
N PHE A 63 0.62 -10.81 0.44
CA PHE A 63 1.44 -11.60 1.36
C PHE A 63 0.61 -12.52 2.27
N SER A 64 -0.56 -12.05 2.73
CA SER A 64 -1.51 -12.88 3.47
C SER A 64 -1.98 -14.07 2.63
N LEU A 65 -2.36 -13.85 1.37
CA LEU A 65 -2.80 -14.91 0.45
C LEU A 65 -1.68 -15.92 0.17
N ILE A 66 -0.46 -15.45 -0.06
CA ILE A 66 0.73 -16.31 -0.24
C ILE A 66 0.96 -17.17 1.01
N SER A 67 0.92 -16.56 2.20
CA SER A 67 1.11 -17.29 3.46
C SER A 67 0.03 -18.36 3.68
N LEU A 68 -1.23 -18.05 3.35
CA LEU A 68 -2.32 -19.01 3.43
C LEU A 68 -2.18 -20.14 2.42
N ALA A 69 -1.77 -19.84 1.18
CA ALA A 69 -1.52 -20.84 0.15
C ALA A 69 -0.44 -21.84 0.60
N ILE A 70 0.68 -21.34 1.13
CA ILE A 70 1.77 -22.17 1.66
C ILE A 70 1.30 -23.05 2.83
N LYS A 71 0.44 -22.52 3.72
CA LYS A 71 -0.05 -23.27 4.90
C LYS A 71 -1.12 -24.32 4.55
N LYS A 72 -1.99 -24.04 3.57
CA LYS A 72 -3.16 -24.89 3.27
C LYS A 72 -2.93 -25.91 2.16
N ILE A 73 -2.10 -25.59 1.18
CA ILE A 73 -1.91 -26.44 0.00
C ILE A 73 -0.74 -27.40 0.27
N SER A 74 -1.03 -28.70 0.31
CA SER A 74 0.00 -29.73 0.53
C SER A 74 0.91 -29.94 -0.69
N ASN A 75 0.35 -29.81 -1.90
CA ASN A 75 1.11 -30.00 -3.14
C ASN A 75 2.02 -28.79 -3.43
N LYS A 76 3.33 -28.99 -3.30
CA LYS A 76 4.36 -27.96 -3.52
C LYS A 76 4.31 -27.38 -4.93
N ALA A 77 4.08 -28.19 -5.96
CA ALA A 77 4.00 -27.70 -7.35
C ALA A 77 2.84 -26.71 -7.52
N THR A 78 1.68 -27.02 -6.92
CA THR A 78 0.52 -26.12 -6.91
C THR A 78 0.81 -24.84 -6.13
N VAL A 79 1.51 -24.91 -4.99
CA VAL A 79 1.93 -23.72 -4.24
C VAL A 79 2.80 -22.81 -5.11
N TYR A 80 3.82 -23.34 -5.77
CA TYR A 80 4.69 -22.53 -6.63
C TYR A 80 3.89 -21.83 -7.74
N PHE A 81 2.99 -22.57 -8.40
CA PHE A 81 2.14 -22.00 -9.43
C PHE A 81 1.26 -20.86 -8.90
N VAL A 82 0.61 -21.06 -7.75
CA VAL A 82 -0.23 -20.04 -7.10
C VAL A 82 0.58 -18.82 -6.68
N VAL A 83 1.78 -19.01 -6.12
CA VAL A 83 2.65 -17.90 -5.70
C VAL A 83 3.10 -17.08 -6.91
N ILE A 84 3.50 -17.73 -8.01
CA ILE A 84 3.87 -17.04 -9.25
C ILE A 84 2.68 -16.26 -9.79
N PHE A 85 1.50 -16.88 -9.83
CA PHE A 85 0.27 -16.21 -10.29
C PHE A 85 -0.08 -14.99 -9.44
N LEU A 86 -0.04 -15.11 -8.11
CA LEU A 86 -0.27 -14.00 -7.19
C LEU A 86 0.78 -12.90 -7.38
N PHE A 87 2.03 -13.24 -7.65
CA PHE A 87 3.08 -12.25 -7.89
C PHE A 87 2.83 -11.45 -9.18
N VAL A 88 2.42 -12.11 -10.26
CA VAL A 88 2.02 -11.44 -11.51
C VAL A 88 0.84 -10.50 -11.29
N LEU A 89 -0.19 -10.95 -10.55
CA LEU A 89 -1.32 -10.10 -10.20
C LEU A 89 -0.93 -8.90 -9.34
N LEU A 90 0.01 -9.07 -8.41
CA LEU A 90 0.53 -7.97 -7.60
C LEU A 90 1.21 -6.91 -8.47
N ILE A 91 2.00 -7.31 -9.47
CA ILE A 91 2.64 -6.38 -10.40
C ILE A 91 1.59 -5.59 -11.20
N ILE A 92 0.57 -6.28 -11.74
CA ILE A 92 -0.50 -5.64 -12.52
C ILE A 92 -1.26 -4.64 -11.64
N ALA A 93 -1.63 -5.05 -10.42
CA ALA A 93 -2.36 -4.19 -9.49
C ALA A 93 -1.51 -3.01 -9.00
N ALA A 94 -0.21 -3.21 -8.75
CA ALA A 94 0.70 -2.13 -8.39
C ALA A 94 0.87 -1.13 -9.54
N TYR A 95 0.97 -1.60 -10.79
CA TYR A 95 1.00 -0.73 -11.96
C TYR A 95 -0.28 0.09 -12.08
N GLN A 96 -1.45 -0.54 -11.97
CA GLN A 96 -2.73 0.18 -11.99
C GLN A 96 -2.85 1.19 -10.86
N PHE A 97 -2.38 0.83 -9.66
CA PHE A 97 -2.37 1.73 -8.51
C PHE A 97 -1.48 2.96 -8.74
N ILE A 98 -0.27 2.76 -9.30
CA ILE A 98 0.62 3.88 -9.68
C ILE A 98 -0.02 4.77 -10.74
N MET A 99 -0.57 4.18 -11.80
CA MET A 99 -1.28 4.94 -12.83
C MET A 99 -2.45 5.74 -12.24
N TYR A 100 -3.23 5.11 -11.36
CA TYR A 100 -4.31 5.81 -10.66
C TYR A 100 -3.77 6.98 -9.83
N MET A 101 -2.71 6.77 -9.05
CA MET A 101 -2.10 7.84 -8.25
C MET A 101 -1.55 9.00 -9.07
N THR A 102 -1.00 8.72 -10.25
CA THR A 102 -0.39 9.73 -11.11
C THR A 102 -1.41 10.51 -11.93
N PHE A 103 -2.49 9.87 -12.37
CA PHE A 103 -3.48 10.50 -13.26
C PHE A 103 -4.74 11.00 -12.55
N HIS A 104 -5.00 10.62 -11.29
CA HIS A 104 -6.12 11.16 -10.52
C HIS A 104 -5.65 12.20 -9.50
N GLU A 105 -6.22 13.40 -9.58
CA GLU A 105 -6.05 14.40 -8.55
C GLU A 105 -6.82 14.01 -7.29
N PHE A 106 -6.09 13.69 -6.22
CA PHE A 106 -6.70 13.54 -4.89
C PHE A 106 -7.05 14.92 -4.35
N VAL A 107 -8.34 15.23 -4.24
CA VAL A 107 -8.83 16.42 -3.52
C VAL A 107 -8.83 16.08 -2.03
N SER A 108 -8.05 16.80 -1.22
CA SER A 108 -8.12 16.60 0.24
C SER A 108 -9.51 17.03 0.73
N PRO A 109 -10.20 16.19 1.52
CA PRO A 109 -11.47 16.58 2.15
C PRO A 109 -11.25 17.65 3.24
N ILE A 110 -10.01 17.84 3.70
CA ILE A 110 -9.65 18.87 4.69
C ILE A 110 -9.10 20.08 3.93
N GLN A 111 -10.00 20.90 3.41
CA GLN A 111 -9.63 22.24 2.95
C GLN A 111 -9.52 23.11 4.20
N PHE A 112 -8.30 23.49 4.59
CA PHE A 112 -8.11 24.57 5.57
C PHE A 112 -8.62 25.86 4.91
N GLU A 113 -9.86 26.22 5.20
CA GLU A 113 -10.41 27.52 4.85
C GLU A 113 -9.48 28.58 5.46
N ARG A 114 -8.78 29.31 4.59
CA ARG A 114 -7.95 30.43 5.01
C ARG A 114 -8.92 31.49 5.53
N ILE A 115 -9.10 31.57 6.84
CA ILE A 115 -9.79 32.70 7.46
C ILE A 115 -8.91 33.92 7.16
N SER A 116 -9.34 34.74 6.20
CA SER A 116 -8.72 36.01 5.88
C SER A 116 -9.14 37.02 6.95
N ASP A 117 -8.19 37.43 7.79
CA ASP A 117 -8.27 38.66 8.58
C ASP A 117 -7.86 39.87 7.72
#